data_AF-A0A9D5NGB0-F1
#
_entry.id   AF-A0A9D5NGB0-F1
#
_cell.length_a   1.000
_cell.length_b   1.000
_cell.length_c   1.000
_cell.angle_alpha   90.00
_cell.angle_beta   90.00
_cell.angle_gamma   90.00
#
_symmetry.space_group_name_H-M   'P 1'
#
loop_
_entity.id
_entity.type
_entity.pdbx_description
1 polymer ?
#
loop_
_entity_poly.entity_id
_entity_poly.type
_entity_poly.pdbx_seq_one_letter_code
_entity_poly.pdbx_strand_id
1 'polypeptide(L)'
;MKKIEINNNTYELIKDYKNGFEIDSIIEKCKETDFFDIYDYILGDWAYGKLRLKGFFNQENPKCNNNNNYNKIDDYIKKYCAYECRYFIIKKK
;
A
#
# COMPACT_ATOMS: atom_id res chain seq x y z
N MET A 1 3.02 -11.81 12.62
CA MET A 1 2.79 -10.77 11.58
C MET A 1 4.07 -10.60 10.78
N LYS A 2 3.99 -10.55 9.44
CA LYS A 2 5.18 -10.37 8.58
C LYS A 2 5.63 -8.91 8.64
N LYS A 3 6.91 -8.69 8.96
CA LYS A 3 7.56 -7.38 8.93
C LYS A 3 8.50 -7.31 7.73
N ILE A 4 8.63 -6.13 7.15
CA ILE A 4 9.49 -5.85 6.00
C ILE A 4 10.16 -4.50 6.21
N GLU A 5 11.44 -4.41 5.86
CA GLU A 5 12.21 -3.18 5.90
C GLU A 5 12.38 -2.64 4.49
N ILE A 6 11.97 -1.38 4.28
CA ILE A 6 12.03 -0.68 3.00
C ILE A 6 12.49 0.75 3.29
N ASN A 7 13.56 1.21 2.63
CA ASN A 7 14.07 2.58 2.77
C ASN A 7 14.27 3.02 4.25
N ASN A 8 14.84 2.14 5.09
CA ASN A 8 15.01 2.34 6.53
C ASN A 8 13.69 2.51 7.33
N ASN A 9 12.54 2.29 6.70
CA ASN A 9 11.24 2.26 7.35
C ASN A 9 10.82 0.81 7.59
N THR A 10 10.26 0.54 8.76
CA THR A 10 9.67 -0.78 9.06
C THR A 10 8.20 -0.77 8.71
N TYR A 11 7.79 -1.74 7.91
CA TYR A 11 6.40 -1.97 7.53
C TYR A 11 5.90 -3.31 8.05
N GLU A 12 4.60 -3.38 8.30
CA GLU A 12 3.88 -4.56 8.73
C GLU A 12 2.77 -4.90 7.73
N LEU A 13 2.72 -6.16 7.31
CA LEU A 13 1.64 -6.65 6.45
C LEU A 13 0.35 -6.75 7.25
N ILE A 14 -0.64 -5.95 6.87
CA ILE A 14 -1.96 -5.92 7.53
C ILE A 14 -3.03 -6.64 6.71
N LYS A 15 -2.88 -6.72 5.39
CA LYS A 15 -3.81 -7.43 4.51
C LYS A 15 -3.08 -8.01 3.30
N ASP A 16 -3.36 -9.26 2.98
CA ASP A 16 -2.91 -9.92 1.76
C ASP A 16 -4.11 -10.60 1.11
N TYR A 17 -4.46 -10.15 -0.10
CA TYR A 17 -5.59 -10.66 -0.85
C TYR A 17 -5.10 -11.32 -2.13
N LYS A 18 -5.47 -12.59 -2.32
CA LYS A 18 -5.05 -13.45 -3.44
C LYS A 18 -3.52 -13.54 -3.61
N ASN A 19 -2.77 -13.60 -2.50
CA ASN A 19 -1.31 -13.64 -2.51
C ASN A 19 -0.71 -12.50 -3.36
N GLY A 20 -1.21 -11.29 -3.12
CA GLY A 20 -0.73 -10.07 -3.79
C GLY A 20 0.61 -9.61 -3.22
N PHE A 21 0.98 -10.07 -2.03
CA PHE A 21 2.19 -9.66 -1.33
C PHE A 21 3.43 -10.39 -1.85
N GLU A 22 4.15 -9.76 -2.79
CA GLU A 22 5.44 -10.25 -3.32
C GLU A 22 6.59 -9.33 -2.88
N ILE A 23 7.36 -9.76 -1.90
CA ILE A 23 8.38 -8.94 -1.22
C ILE A 23 9.35 -8.29 -2.20
N ASP A 24 9.90 -9.06 -3.14
CA ASP A 24 10.93 -8.57 -4.06
C ASP A 24 10.40 -7.44 -4.96
N SER A 25 9.21 -7.62 -5.54
CA SER A 25 8.55 -6.59 -6.36
C SER A 25 8.17 -5.35 -5.56
N ILE A 26 7.78 -5.52 -4.29
CA ILE A 26 7.45 -4.40 -3.40
C ILE A 26 8.71 -3.59 -3.09
N ILE A 27 9.80 -4.26 -2.72
CA ILE A 27 11.08 -3.61 -2.43
C ILE A 27 11.59 -2.86 -3.67
N GLU A 28 11.55 -3.49 -4.84
CA GLU A 28 11.94 -2.87 -6.10
C GLU A 28 11.09 -1.62 -6.38
N LYS A 29 9.76 -1.74 -6.28
CA LYS A 29 8.84 -0.62 -6.59
C LYS A 29 8.97 0.55 -5.61
N CYS A 30 9.17 0.28 -4.32
CA CYS A 30 9.37 1.33 -3.33
C CYS A 30 10.73 2.02 -3.49
N LYS A 31 11.79 1.31 -3.90
CA LYS A 31 13.10 1.91 -4.20
C LYS A 31 13.07 2.85 -5.39
N GLU A 32 12.19 2.61 -6.37
CA GLU A 32 11.98 3.55 -7.47
C GLU A 32 11.29 4.85 -7.03
N THR A 33 10.68 4.88 -5.84
CA THR A 33 9.74 5.94 -5.45
C THR A 33 9.80 6.27 -3.95
N ASP A 34 10.71 7.19 -3.56
CA ASP A 34 10.81 7.73 -2.19
C ASP A 34 9.53 8.44 -1.71
N PHE A 35 8.62 8.73 -2.64
CA PHE A 35 7.34 9.38 -2.39
C PHE A 35 6.45 8.64 -1.38
N PHE A 36 6.62 7.32 -1.21
CA PHE A 36 5.72 6.55 -0.34
C PHE A 36 6.10 6.54 1.15
N ASP A 37 7.32 6.99 1.48
CA ASP A 37 7.83 6.98 2.85
C ASP A 37 7.06 7.91 3.79
N ILE A 38 6.38 8.93 3.22
CA ILE A 38 5.59 9.87 4.00
C ILE A 38 4.29 9.27 4.52
N TYR A 39 3.78 8.20 3.91
CA TYR A 39 2.44 7.67 4.19
C TYR A 39 2.45 6.64 5.33
N ASP A 40 1.36 6.62 6.09
CA ASP A 40 1.17 5.67 7.20
C ASP A 40 0.81 4.26 6.68
N TYR A 41 0.16 4.19 5.51
CA TYR A 41 -0.27 2.95 4.87
C TYR A 41 0.04 2.99 3.39
N ILE A 42 0.39 1.83 2.83
CA ILE A 42 0.58 1.66 1.39
C ILE A 42 -0.30 0.51 0.93
N LEU A 43 -1.19 0.80 -0.03
CA LEU A 43 -1.90 -0.19 -0.82
C LEU A 43 -1.04 -0.52 -2.04
N GLY A 44 -0.77 -1.80 -2.26
CA GLY A 44 -0.22 -2.28 -3.51
C GLY A 44 -1.23 -3.14 -4.23
N ASP A 45 -1.52 -2.82 -5.49
CA ASP A 45 -2.45 -3.58 -6.31
C ASP A 45 -1.83 -3.94 -7.67
N TRP A 46 -2.23 -5.08 -8.20
CA TRP A 46 -1.68 -5.60 -9.45
C TRP A 46 -2.66 -5.40 -10.60
N ALA A 47 -2.30 -4.55 -11.54
CA ALA A 47 -3.07 -4.30 -12.75
C ALA A 47 -2.23 -4.65 -13.97
N TYR A 48 -2.74 -5.53 -14.83
CA TYR A 48 -2.06 -5.98 -16.05
C TYR A 48 -0.63 -6.48 -15.80
N GLY A 49 -0.42 -7.20 -14.69
CA GLY A 49 0.90 -7.73 -14.29
C GLY A 49 1.87 -6.70 -13.72
N LYS A 50 1.48 -5.43 -13.59
CA LYS A 50 2.32 -4.38 -13.00
C LYS A 50 1.83 -4.01 -11.59
N LEU A 51 2.78 -3.88 -10.67
CA LEU A 51 2.53 -3.39 -9.31
C LEU A 51 2.33 -1.87 -9.33
N ARG A 52 1.21 -1.44 -8.75
CA ARG A 52 0.88 -0.03 -8.52
C ARG A 52 0.82 0.21 -7.02
N LEU A 53 1.36 1.33 -6.57
CA LEU A 53 1.34 1.72 -5.16
C LEU A 53 0.49 2.96 -4.96
N LYS A 54 -0.27 2.99 -3.86
CA LYS A 54 -1.03 4.15 -3.41
C LYS A 54 -0.85 4.34 -1.92
N GLY A 55 -0.42 5.54 -1.53
CA GLY A 55 -0.25 5.93 -0.14
C GLY A 55 -1.54 6.46 0.49
N PHE A 56 -1.75 6.09 1.74
CA PHE A 56 -2.84 6.54 2.61
C PHE A 56 -2.28 6.97 3.98
N PHE A 57 -2.97 7.91 4.61
CA PHE A 57 -2.70 8.39 5.96
C PHE A 57 -3.76 7.88 6.94
N ASN A 58 -3.38 7.81 8.20
CA ASN A 58 -4.32 7.71 9.30
C ASN A 58 -5.20 8.98 9.33
N GLN A 59 -6.47 8.85 9.73
CA GLN A 59 -7.42 9.97 9.83
C GLN A 59 -6.89 11.11 10.70
N GLU A 60 -6.12 10.79 11.74
CA GLU A 60 -5.54 11.79 12.67
C GLU A 60 -4.32 12.53 12.10
N ASN A 61 -3.76 12.06 10.97
CA ASN A 61 -2.59 12.69 10.37
C ASN A 61 -2.99 14.05 9.74
N PRO A 62 -2.25 15.15 9.99
CA PRO A 62 -2.57 16.46 9.43
C PRO A 62 -2.51 16.52 7.89
N LYS A 63 -1.82 15.56 7.24
CA LYS A 63 -1.76 15.44 5.77
C LYS A 63 -2.91 14.59 5.20
N CYS A 64 -3.76 14.04 6.06
CA CYS A 64 -4.93 13.26 5.66
C CYS A 64 -6.01 14.14 5.05
N ASN A 65 -6.56 13.69 3.94
CA ASN A 65 -7.68 14.29 3.22
C ASN A 65 -8.57 13.17 2.66
N ASN A 66 -9.67 13.56 2.00
CA ASN A 66 -10.66 12.61 1.51
C ASN A 66 -10.13 11.57 0.51
N ASN A 67 -9.03 11.85 -0.20
CA ASN A 67 -8.50 10.97 -1.24
C ASN A 67 -7.40 10.03 -0.74
N ASN A 68 -6.83 10.29 0.44
CA ASN A 68 -5.74 9.50 1.02
C ASN A 68 -6.05 9.06 2.45
N ASN A 69 -7.30 9.13 2.90
CA ASN A 69 -7.71 8.60 4.20
C ASN A 69 -7.80 7.07 4.14
N TYR A 70 -7.08 6.38 5.02
CA TYR A 70 -7.11 4.93 5.13
C TYR A 70 -8.52 4.35 5.34
N ASN A 71 -9.42 5.06 6.01
CA ASN A 71 -10.80 4.61 6.22
C ASN A 71 -11.59 4.45 4.91
N LYS A 72 -11.10 5.01 3.81
CA LYS A 72 -11.70 4.90 2.47
C LYS A 72 -11.00 3.89 1.57
N ILE A 73 -10.08 3.09 2.11
CA ILE A 73 -9.27 2.16 1.32
C ILE A 73 -10.12 1.09 0.61
N ASP A 74 -11.15 0.56 1.28
CA ASP A 74 -12.03 -0.45 0.67
C ASP A 74 -12.85 0.15 -0.48
N ASP A 75 -13.30 1.41 -0.35
CA ASP A 75 -13.98 2.13 -1.43
C ASP A 75 -13.03 2.42 -2.59
N TYR A 76 -11.78 2.78 -2.29
CA TYR A 76 -10.75 2.97 -3.29
C TYR A 76 -10.50 1.68 -4.08
N ILE A 77 -10.33 0.55 -3.40
CA ILE A 77 -10.14 -0.76 -4.04
C ILE A 77 -11.32 -1.06 -4.97
N LYS A 78 -12.55 -0.96 -4.48
CA LYS A 78 -13.76 -1.23 -5.29
C LYS A 78 -13.86 -0.35 -6.54
N LYS A 79 -13.41 0.90 -6.46
CA LYS A 79 -13.58 1.89 -7.53
C LYS A 79 -12.42 1.93 -8.53
N TYR A 80 -11.20 1.66 -8.10
CA TYR A 80 -9.98 1.91 -8.90
C TYR A 80 -9.11 0.67 -9.15
N CYS A 81 -9.29 -0.40 -8.36
CA CYS A 81 -8.62 -1.66 -8.63
C CYS A 81 -9.39 -2.47 -9.68
N ALA A 82 -8.66 -3.22 -10.50
CA ALA A 82 -9.29 -4.12 -11.46
C ALA A 82 -10.12 -5.18 -10.72
N TYR A 83 -11.22 -5.62 -11.34
CA TYR A 83 -12.09 -6.64 -10.76
C TYR A 83 -11.25 -7.86 -10.35
N GLU A 84 -11.41 -8.29 -9.11
CA GLU A 84 -10.75 -9.48 -8.58
C GLU A 84 -9.21 -9.46 -8.60
N CYS A 85 -8.58 -8.27 -8.73
CA CYS A 85 -7.14 -8.16 -8.67
C CYS A 85 -6.59 -8.59 -7.30
N ARG A 86 -5.37 -9.13 -7.32
CA ARG A 86 -4.60 -9.37 -6.11
C ARG A 86 -4.04 -8.04 -5.60
N TYR A 87 -4.05 -7.86 -4.29
CA TYR A 87 -3.55 -6.65 -3.64
C TYR A 87 -3.07 -6.96 -2.23
N PHE A 88 -2.30 -6.04 -1.67
CA PHE A 88 -1.85 -6.11 -0.30
C PHE A 88 -1.89 -4.72 0.33
N ILE A 89 -1.91 -4.68 1.65
CA ILE A 89 -1.80 -3.44 2.40
C ILE A 89 -0.73 -3.62 3.47
N ILE A 90 0.19 -2.66 3.52
CA ILE A 90 1.23 -2.57 4.54
C ILE A 90 1.07 -1.28 5.35
N LYS A 91 1.36 -1.35 6.64
CA LYS A 91 1.33 -0.23 7.57
C LYS A 91 2.75 0.10 8.02
N LYS A 92 3.11 1.38 7.99
CA LYS A 92 4.37 1.88 8.56
C LYS A 92 4.30 1.83 10.10
N LYS A 93 5.36 1.31 10.73
CA LYS A 93 5.50 1.33 12.20
C LYS A 93 6.08 2.65 12.69
#